data_AF-A0A956ZX31-F1
#
_entry.id   AF-A0A956ZX31-F1
#
_cell.length_a   1.000
_cell.length_b   1.000
_cell.length_c   1.000
_cell.angle_alpha   90.00
_cell.angle_beta   90.00
_cell.angle_gamma   90.00
#
_symmetry.space_group_name_H-M   'P 1'
#
loop_
_entity.id
_entity.type
_entity.pdbx_description
1 polymer ?
#
loop_
_entity_poly.entity_id
_entity_poly.type
_entity_poly.pdbx_seq_one_letter_code
_entity_poly.pdbx_strand_id
1 'polypeptide(L)'
;VRFQWQTTALAAQYPYDYYLDTIRVVETADPWIVRDLYLDILVYEGKRAEVVDTDDYLAAQSEGHFEAGEADFALNATHDTLNALANHGYSLRMWLESRNINLTWL
;
A
#
# COMPACT_ATOMS: atom_id res chain seq x y z
N VAL A 1 -5.89 -7.60 -17.41
CA VAL A 1 -5.41 -8.50 -16.34
C VAL A 1 -6.55 -8.70 -15.35
N ARG A 2 -6.90 -9.95 -14.97
CA ARG A 2 -7.91 -10.20 -13.93
C ARG A 2 -7.18 -10.34 -12.61
N PHE A 3 -7.32 -9.35 -11.72
CA PHE A 3 -6.85 -9.45 -10.35
C PHE A 3 -7.82 -10.38 -9.59
N GLN A 4 -7.33 -11.53 -9.13
CA GLN A 4 -8.06 -12.41 -8.23
C GLN A 4 -7.61 -12.08 -6.80
N TRP A 5 -8.40 -11.25 -6.11
CA TRP A 5 -8.26 -11.06 -4.68
C TRP A 5 -8.66 -12.35 -3.96
N GLN A 6 -7.70 -13.01 -3.30
CA GLN A 6 -8.02 -14.13 -2.41
C GLN A 6 -8.60 -13.59 -1.10
N THR A 7 -9.92 -13.43 -1.04
CA THR A 7 -10.62 -13.26 0.23
C THR A 7 -10.82 -14.64 0.87
N THR A 8 -9.83 -15.13 1.61
CA THR A 8 -10.06 -16.25 2.53
C THR A 8 -9.35 -16.02 3.86
N ALA A 9 -10.18 -15.84 4.90
CA ALA A 9 -9.90 -15.86 6.32
C ALA A 9 -8.56 -16.48 6.75
N LEU A 10 -7.55 -15.65 7.07
CA LEU A 10 -6.27 -16.09 7.62
C LEU A 10 -5.67 -15.04 8.58
N ALA A 11 -6.47 -14.51 9.51
CA ALA A 11 -5.91 -13.69 10.60
C ALA A 11 -4.89 -14.47 11.48
N ALA A 12 -4.75 -15.79 11.27
CA ALA A 12 -3.78 -16.64 11.93
C ALA A 12 -2.50 -16.93 11.11
N GLN A 13 -2.41 -16.51 9.83
CA GLN A 13 -1.29 -16.93 8.95
C GLN A 13 -0.27 -15.83 8.64
N TYR A 14 -0.64 -14.57 8.84
CA TYR A 14 0.20 -13.44 8.46
C TYR A 14 0.64 -12.67 9.71
N PRO A 15 1.94 -12.47 9.92
CA PRO A 15 2.45 -11.88 11.17
C PRO A 15 2.25 -10.35 11.25
N TYR A 16 1.70 -9.72 10.23
CA TYR A 16 1.44 -8.28 10.13
C TYR A 16 -0.03 -7.93 10.45
N ASP A 17 -0.26 -6.70 10.86
CA ASP A 17 -1.59 -6.18 11.26
C ASP A 17 -2.31 -5.50 10.08
N TYR A 18 -1.57 -4.81 9.20
CA TYR A 18 -2.11 -4.16 8.00
C TYR A 18 -1.26 -4.44 6.77
N TYR A 19 -1.93 -4.51 5.63
CA TYR A 19 -1.36 -4.53 4.30
C TYR A 19 -1.80 -3.26 3.58
N LEU A 20 -0.85 -2.48 3.06
CA LEU A 20 -1.10 -1.23 2.37
C LEU A 20 -0.59 -1.32 0.93
N ASP A 21 -1.47 -1.12 -0.02
CA ASP A 21 -1.17 -1.13 -1.46
C ASP A 21 -0.92 0.29 -1.98
N THR A 22 0.13 0.46 -2.77
CA THR A 22 0.42 1.72 -3.47
C THR A 22 -0.35 1.76 -4.78
N ILE A 23 -1.51 2.42 -4.75
CA ILE A 23 -2.38 2.53 -5.93
C ILE A 23 -2.44 3.95 -6.52
N ARG A 24 -2.79 4.02 -7.81
CA ARG A 24 -3.29 5.23 -8.47
C ARG A 24 -4.80 5.15 -8.62
N VAL A 25 -5.52 6.15 -8.13
CA VAL A 25 -6.95 6.32 -8.44
C VAL A 25 -7.06 7.08 -9.76
N VAL A 26 -7.67 6.46 -10.78
CA VAL A 26 -7.80 7.01 -12.14
C VAL A 26 -9.04 7.88 -12.24
N GLU A 27 -10.13 7.49 -11.57
CA GLU A 27 -11.39 8.24 -11.55
C GLU A 27 -12.00 8.22 -10.15
N THR A 28 -12.55 9.36 -9.72
CA THR A 28 -13.29 9.50 -8.44
C THR A 28 -14.79 9.23 -8.60
N ALA A 29 -15.21 8.63 -9.72
CA ALA A 29 -16.61 8.28 -10.00
C ALA A 29 -16.95 6.89 -9.46
N ASP A 30 -18.22 6.48 -9.57
CA ASP A 30 -18.69 5.14 -9.23
C ASP A 30 -18.91 4.34 -10.52
N PRO A 31 -18.18 3.23 -10.75
CA PRO A 31 -17.20 2.59 -9.86
C PRO A 31 -15.84 3.30 -9.84
N TRP A 32 -15.13 3.16 -8.72
CA TRP A 32 -13.75 3.61 -8.62
C TRP A 32 -12.86 2.75 -9.51
N ILE A 33 -12.03 3.41 -10.31
CA ILE A 33 -11.00 2.75 -11.11
C ILE A 33 -9.67 3.01 -10.43
N VAL A 34 -9.00 1.94 -10.02
CA VAL A 34 -7.68 1.97 -9.42
C VAL A 34 -6.69 1.16 -10.25
N ARG A 35 -5.43 1.60 -10.22
CA ARG A 35 -4.29 0.89 -10.81
C ARG A 35 -3.30 0.58 -9.70
N ASP A 36 -2.95 -0.69 -9.60
CA ASP A 36 -1.89 -1.21 -8.75
C ASP A 36 -0.52 -0.75 -9.26
N LEU A 37 0.33 -0.23 -8.37
CA LEU A 37 1.70 0.21 -8.68
C LEU A 37 2.77 -0.66 -8.01
N TYR A 38 2.43 -1.92 -7.72
CA TYR A 38 3.29 -3.05 -7.36
C TYR A 38 4.04 -2.97 -6.02
N LEU A 39 4.10 -1.80 -5.38
CA LEU A 39 4.76 -1.65 -4.09
C LEU A 39 3.75 -1.72 -2.96
N ASP A 40 3.97 -2.65 -2.04
CA ASP A 40 3.15 -2.81 -0.86
C ASP A 40 3.94 -2.59 0.42
N ILE A 41 3.21 -2.28 1.50
CA ILE A 41 3.77 -2.12 2.84
C ILE A 41 3.03 -3.02 3.82
N LEU A 42 3.79 -3.91 4.46
CA LEU A 42 3.32 -4.68 5.61
C LEU A 42 3.56 -3.87 6.88
N VAL A 43 2.51 -3.61 7.64
CA VAL A 43 2.59 -2.87 8.91
C VAL A 43 2.40 -3.82 10.08
N TYR A 44 3.37 -3.78 10.99
CA TYR A 44 3.34 -4.48 12.27
C TYR A 44 3.13 -3.42 13.33
N GLU A 45 1.88 -3.27 13.76
CA GLU A 45 1.38 -2.09 14.47
C GLU A 45 2.20 -1.84 15.74
N GLY A 46 2.71 -0.61 15.87
CA GLY A 46 3.54 -0.18 16.99
C GLY A 46 4.98 -0.72 16.98
N LYS A 47 5.39 -1.45 15.94
CA LYS A 47 6.69 -2.14 15.89
C LYS A 47 7.55 -1.73 14.70
N ARG A 48 7.05 -1.92 13.48
CA ARG A 48 7.80 -1.71 12.22
C ARG A 48 6.90 -1.74 10.99
N ALA A 49 7.43 -1.30 9.87
CA ALA A 49 6.84 -1.47 8.54
C ALA A 49 7.88 -2.05 7.57
N GLU A 50 7.44 -2.90 6.63
CA GLU A 50 8.29 -3.54 5.61
C GLU A 50 7.72 -3.26 4.22
N VAL A 51 8.56 -2.77 3.31
CA VAL A 51 8.21 -2.70 1.88
C VAL A 51 8.42 -4.09 1.28
N VAL A 52 7.45 -4.55 0.50
CA VAL A 52 7.51 -5.83 -0.22
C VAL A 52 7.29 -5.60 -1.72
N ASP A 53 7.44 -6.66 -2.50
CA ASP A 53 7.15 -6.72 -3.95
C ASP A 53 7.95 -5.71 -4.80
N THR A 54 9.14 -5.35 -4.31
CA THR A 54 10.10 -4.51 -5.05
C THR A 54 10.62 -5.20 -6.31
N ASP A 55 10.71 -6.53 -6.31
CA ASP A 55 11.07 -7.33 -7.49
C ASP A 55 9.98 -7.25 -8.57
N ASP A 56 8.71 -7.34 -8.19
CA ASP A 56 7.57 -7.18 -9.09
C ASP A 56 7.49 -5.75 -9.65
N TYR A 57 7.71 -4.73 -8.81
CA TYR A 57 7.83 -3.34 -9.26
C TYR A 57 8.94 -3.17 -10.32
N LEU A 58 10.13 -3.72 -10.08
CA LEU A 58 11.26 -3.62 -11.01
C LEU A 58 11.01 -4.39 -12.31
N ALA A 59 10.41 -5.58 -12.21
CA ALA A 59 10.02 -6.37 -13.38
C ALA A 59 9.01 -5.60 -14.22
N ALA A 60 7.97 -5.06 -13.58
CA ALA A 60 6.92 -4.32 -14.26
C ALA A 60 7.41 -3.01 -14.89
N GLN A 61 8.33 -2.29 -14.25
CA GLN A 61 9.00 -1.15 -14.86
C GLN A 61 9.83 -1.58 -16.10
N SER A 62 10.57 -2.68 -16.01
CA SER A 62 11.41 -3.17 -17.10
C SER A 62 10.60 -3.65 -18.33
N GLU A 63 9.40 -4.16 -18.09
CA GLU A 63 8.45 -4.61 -19.11
C GLU A 63 7.57 -3.48 -19.66
N GLY A 64 7.65 -2.27 -19.10
CA GLY A 64 6.86 -1.11 -19.53
C GLY A 64 5.39 -1.19 -19.09
N HIS A 65 5.07 -1.90 -18.02
CA HIS A 65 3.71 -1.99 -17.48
C HIS A 65 3.23 -0.68 -16.85
N PHE A 66 4.11 0.27 -16.55
CA PHE A 66 3.77 1.63 -16.13
C PHE A 66 4.86 2.62 -16.56
N GLU A 67 4.50 3.89 -16.68
CA GLU A 67 5.44 4.92 -17.15
C GLU A 67 6.39 5.38 -16.04
N ALA A 68 7.52 6.00 -16.41
CA ALA A 68 8.51 6.49 -15.45
C ALA A 68 7.92 7.46 -14.40
N GLY A 69 6.88 8.23 -14.76
CA GLY A 69 6.18 9.10 -13.80
C GLY A 69 5.35 8.33 -12.78
N GLU A 70 4.72 7.22 -13.18
CA GLU A 70 4.02 6.32 -12.25
C GLU A 70 5.02 5.58 -11.35
N ALA A 71 6.17 5.21 -11.90
CA ALA A 71 7.28 4.60 -11.18
C ALA A 71 7.79 5.49 -10.05
N ASP A 72 8.08 6.74 -10.36
CA ASP A 72 8.55 7.75 -9.40
C ASP A 72 7.46 8.06 -8.36
N PHE A 73 6.20 8.18 -8.80
CA PHE A 73 5.08 8.38 -7.88
C PHE A 73 4.97 7.24 -6.86
N ALA A 74 5.06 5.98 -7.31
CA ALA A 74 4.97 4.83 -6.42
C ALA A 74 6.07 4.87 -5.35
N LEU A 75 7.33 5.05 -5.77
CA LEU A 75 8.47 5.13 -4.84
C LEU A 75 8.29 6.26 -3.81
N ASN A 76 7.93 7.46 -4.26
CA ASN A 76 7.72 8.60 -3.35
C ASN A 76 6.55 8.33 -2.39
N ALA A 77 5.44 7.79 -2.87
CA ALA A 77 4.28 7.47 -2.02
C ALA A 77 4.61 6.40 -0.97
N THR A 78 5.37 5.36 -1.35
CA THR A 78 5.85 4.32 -0.44
C THR A 78 6.79 4.91 0.61
N HIS A 79 7.77 5.73 0.22
CA HIS A 79 8.71 6.36 1.15
C HIS A 79 8.03 7.36 2.09
N ASP A 80 7.12 8.19 1.59
CA ASP A 80 6.34 9.12 2.40
C ASP A 80 5.49 8.39 3.43
N THR A 81 4.89 7.26 3.03
CA THR A 81 4.12 6.39 3.93
C THR A 81 5.00 5.78 5.01
N LEU A 82 6.17 5.24 4.67
CA LEU A 82 7.12 4.70 5.65
C LEU A 82 7.58 5.78 6.65
N ASN A 83 7.91 6.97 6.16
CA ASN A 83 8.33 8.09 7.00
C ASN A 83 7.21 8.52 7.95
N ALA A 84 5.98 8.58 7.44
CA ALA A 84 4.82 8.94 8.25
C ALA A 84 4.53 7.88 9.31
N LEU A 85 4.57 6.59 8.96
CA LEU A 85 4.45 5.50 9.92
C LEU A 85 5.54 5.58 11.00
N ALA A 86 6.81 5.75 10.63
CA ALA A 86 7.91 5.87 11.58
C ALA A 86 7.73 7.06 12.54
N ASN A 87 7.28 8.21 12.04
CA ASN A 87 6.99 9.40 12.85
C ASN A 87 5.79 9.23 13.79
N HIS A 88 4.95 8.23 13.57
CA HIS A 88 3.81 7.87 14.43
C HIS A 88 4.02 6.53 15.15
N GLY A 89 5.28 6.16 15.40
CA GLY A 89 5.63 4.96 16.17
C GLY A 89 5.22 3.65 15.49
N TYR A 90 5.16 3.64 14.15
CA TYR A 90 4.60 2.57 13.33
C TYR A 90 3.15 2.23 13.66
N SER A 91 2.36 3.21 14.11
CA SER A 91 0.92 3.07 14.26
C SER A 91 0.17 3.65 13.07
N LEU A 92 -0.47 2.77 12.28
CA LEU A 92 -1.34 3.19 11.18
C LEU A 92 -2.51 4.01 11.72
N ARG A 93 -3.09 3.62 12.86
CA ARG A 93 -4.17 4.36 13.51
C ARG A 93 -3.76 5.80 13.82
N MET A 94 -2.64 5.98 14.54
CA MET A 94 -2.20 7.33 14.93
C MET A 94 -1.85 8.20 13.72
N TRP A 95 -1.25 7.61 12.68
CA TRP A 95 -0.97 8.33 11.45
C TRP A 95 -2.25 8.77 10.71
N LEU A 96 -3.22 7.89 10.53
CA LEU A 96 -4.46 8.24 9.85
C LEU A 96 -5.29 9.24 10.66
N GLU A 97 -5.35 9.09 11.97
CA GLU A 97 -6.03 10.03 12.87
C GLU A 97 -5.40 11.43 12.81
N SER A 98 -4.07 11.56 12.69
CA SER A 98 -3.42 12.86 12.52
C SER A 98 -3.77 13.56 11.20
N ARG A 99 -4.32 12.82 10.23
CA ARG A 99 -4.87 13.32 8.96
C ARG A 99 -6.40 13.43 8.95
N ASN A 100 -7.05 13.27 10.10
CA ASN A 100 -8.51 13.22 10.24
C ASN A 100 -9.17 12.07 9.44
N ILE A 101 -8.45 10.98 9.21
CA ILE A 101 -8.96 9.77 8.57
C ILE A 101 -9.23 8.73 9.67
N ASN A 102 -10.47 8.27 9.79
CA ASN A 102 -10.84 7.26 10.77
C ASN A 102 -11.35 6.00 10.04
N LEU A 103 -10.63 4.90 10.18
CA LEU A 103 -11.01 3.62 9.60
C LEU A 103 -11.74 2.76 10.64
N THR A 104 -12.85 2.17 10.23
CA THR A 104 -13.60 1.18 11.02
C THR A 104 -13.60 -0.14 10.28
N TRP A 105 -13.41 -1.23 11.02
CA TRP A 105 -13.40 -2.59 10.50
C TRP A 105 -14.61 -3.35 11.06
N LEU A 106 -15.14 -4.32 10.31
CA LEU A 106 -16.24 -5.20 10.73
C LEU A 106 -15.74 -6.42 11.52
#